data_AF-A0A2S5GUF0-F1
#
_entry.id   AF-A0A2S5GUF0-F1
#
_cell.length_a   1.000
_cell.length_b   1.000
_cell.length_c   1.000
_cell.angle_alpha   90.00
_cell.angle_beta   90.00
_cell.angle_gamma   90.00
#
_symmetry.space_group_name_H-M   'P 1'
#
loop_
_entity.id
_entity.type
_entity.pdbx_description
1 polymer ?
#
loop_
_entity_poly.entity_id
_entity_poly.type
_entity_poly.pdbx_seq_one_letter_code
_entity_poly.pdbx_strand_id
1 'polypeptide(L)' 'MDTATDLIKRIRAAGLTQSEIARRTGIPQPRLSRWEAGSPSAGANDALRLAELAREVIPPAPADPAPQQEASHA' A
#
# COMPACT_ATOMS: atom_id res chain seq x y z
N MET A 1 -10.07 5.51 5.21
CA MET A 1 -9.42 5.59 3.89
C MET A 1 -7.98 5.91 4.14
N ASP A 2 -7.08 5.04 3.69
CA ASP A 2 -5.66 5.34 3.77
C ASP A 2 -5.32 6.53 2.89
N THR A 3 -4.54 7.47 3.40
CA THR A 3 -4.07 8.59 2.58
C THR A 3 -2.97 8.12 1.62
N ALA A 4 -2.68 8.91 0.59
CA ALA A 4 -1.52 8.67 -0.27
C ALA A 4 -0.22 8.56 0.55
N THR A 5 -0.08 9.38 1.59
CA THR A 5 1.06 9.34 2.51
C THR A 5 1.13 8.00 3.27
N ASP A 6 0.00 7.48 3.76
CA ASP A 6 -0.04 6.20 4.47
C ASP A 6 0.29 5.02 3.55
N LEU A 7 -0.16 5.08 2.30
CA LEU A 7 0.18 4.10 1.26
C LEU A 7 1.67 4.11 0.93
N ILE A 8 2.25 5.29 0.70
CA ILE A 8 3.68 5.43 0.39
C ILE A 8 4.53 4.90 1.54
N LYS A 9 4.22 5.26 2.79
CA LYS A 9 4.96 4.78 3.97
C LYS A 9 4.93 3.26 4.08
N ARG A 10 3.79 2.63 3.84
CA ARG A 10 3.65 1.17 3.86
C ARG A 10 4.43 0.48 2.74
N ILE A 11 4.34 0.98 1.51
CA ILE A 11 5.12 0.44 0.38
C ILE A 11 6.63 0.59 0.65
N ARG A 12 7.05 1.71 1.25
CA ARG A 12 8.44 1.91 1.64
C ARG A 12 8.89 0.97 2.75
N ALA A 13 8.03 0.67 3.71
CA ALA A 13 8.31 -0.31 4.76
C ALA A 13 8.48 -1.74 4.19
N ALA A 14 7.87 -2.05 3.04
CA ALA A 14 8.10 -3.27 2.29
C ALA A 14 9.44 -3.29 1.50
N GLY A 15 10.26 -2.22 1.62
CA GLY A 15 11.61 -2.16 1.04
C GLY A 15 11.73 -1.36 -0.27
N LEU A 16 10.63 -0.82 -0.81
CA LEU A 16 10.69 -0.02 -2.04
C LEU A 16 11.16 1.42 -1.76
N THR A 17 11.96 1.96 -2.69
CA THR A 17 12.33 3.39 -2.67
C THR A 17 11.28 4.24 -3.37
N GLN A 18 11.25 5.55 -3.13
CA GLN A 18 10.32 6.45 -3.84
C GLN A 18 10.52 6.43 -5.36
N SER A 19 11.75 6.24 -5.86
CA SER A 19 12.04 6.12 -7.29
C SER A 19 11.45 4.84 -7.89
N GLU A 20 11.48 3.74 -7.13
CA GLU A 20 10.88 2.47 -7.53
C GLU A 20 9.34 2.56 -7.54
N ILE A 21 8.76 3.20 -6.52
CA ILE A 21 7.32 3.52 -6.47
C ILE A 21 6.92 4.37 -7.68
N ALA A 22 7.71 5.40 -7.99
CA ALA A 22 7.46 6.27 -9.13
C ALA A 22 7.48 5.51 -10.47
N ARG A 23 8.46 4.63 -10.67
CA ARG A 23 8.56 3.79 -11.87
C ARG A 23 7.35 2.86 -12.02
N ARG A 24 6.89 2.26 -10.93
CA ARG A 24 5.78 1.29 -10.92
C ARG A 24 4.40 1.93 -11.04
N THR A 25 4.20 3.10 -10.43
CA THR A 25 2.90 3.80 -10.42
C THR A 25 2.76 4.84 -11.53
N GLY A 26 3.86 5.26 -12.16
CA GLY A 26 3.87 6.41 -13.07
C GLY A 26 3.72 7.76 -12.37
N ILE A 27 3.68 7.79 -11.03
CA ILE A 27 3.59 9.02 -10.24
C ILE A 27 5.01 9.59 -10.09
N PRO A 28 5.29 10.84 -10.48
CA PRO A 28 6.63 11.40 -10.37
C PRO A 28 7.17 11.38 -8.93
N GLN A 29 8.43 10.95 -8.74
CA GLN A 29 9.06 10.88 -7.40
C GLN A 29 8.99 12.21 -6.61
N PRO A 30 9.17 13.40 -7.22
CA PRO A 30 9.02 14.67 -6.50
C PRO A 30 7.59 14.88 -5.94
N ARG A 31 6.57 14.29 -6.59
CA ARG A 31 5.19 14.33 -6.10
C ARG A 31 5.01 13.44 -4.87
N LEU A 32 5.59 12.24 -4.89
CA LEU A 32 5.60 11.32 -3.74
C LEU A 32 6.29 11.96 -2.52
N SER A 33 7.46 12.57 -2.74
CA SER A 33 8.21 13.28 -1.69
C SER A 33 7.40 14.42 -1.06
N ARG A 34 6.71 15.22 -1.89
CA ARG A 34 5.85 16.31 -1.43
C ARG A 34 4.67 15.80 -0.57
N TRP A 35 4.07 14.67 -0.91
CA TRP A 35 3.00 14.06 -0.09
C TRP A 35 3.52 13.47 1.22
N GLU A 36 4.68 12.82 1.22
CA GLU A 36 5.32 12.36 2.46
C GLU A 36 5.69 13.52 3.40
N ALA A 37 6.01 14.69 2.85
CA ALA A 37 6.27 15.92 3.61
C ALA A 37 5.00 16.65 4.11
N GLY A 38 3.80 16.09 3.91
CA GLY A 38 2.55 16.63 4.47
C GLY A 38 1.77 17.59 3.56
N SER A 39 2.07 17.63 2.26
CA SER A 39 1.29 18.43 1.30
C SER A 39 -0.10 17.80 1.01
N PRO A 40 -1.16 18.62 0.86
CA PRO A 40 -2.53 18.10 0.81
C PRO A 40 -2.83 17.32 -0.48
N SER A 41 -3.28 16.09 -0.23
CA SER A 41 -4.06 15.15 -1.04
C SER A 41 -3.59 14.83 -2.47
N ALA A 42 -3.32 13.55 -2.71
CA ALA A 42 -3.25 13.01 -4.05
C ALA A 42 -4.63 13.05 -4.72
N GLY A 43 -4.66 13.26 -6.04
CA GLY A 43 -5.87 13.02 -6.81
C GLY A 43 -6.32 11.57 -6.67
N ALA A 44 -7.62 11.29 -6.76
CA ALA A 44 -8.20 9.96 -6.55
C ALA A 44 -7.51 8.86 -7.38
N ASN A 45 -7.12 9.17 -8.63
CA ASN A 45 -6.42 8.21 -9.50
C ASN A 45 -5.03 7.82 -8.98
N ASP A 46 -4.26 8.79 -8.44
CA ASP A 46 -2.94 8.51 -7.89
C ASP A 46 -3.05 7.72 -6.57
N ALA A 47 -4.07 8.00 -5.76
CA ALA A 47 -4.38 7.20 -4.56
C ALA A 47 -4.72 5.74 -4.92
N LEU A 48 -5.50 5.51 -5.99
CA LEU A 48 -5.82 4.16 -6.46
C LEU A 48 -4.56 3.41 -6.92
N ARG A 49 -3.68 4.04 -7.70
CA ARG A 49 -2.42 3.41 -8.13
C ARG A 49 -1.52 3.03 -6.96
N LEU A 50 -1.46 3.88 -5.93
CA LEU A 50 -0.75 3.58 -4.70
C LEU A 50 -1.40 2.44 -3.91
N ALA A 51 -2.74 2.38 -3.87
CA ALA A 51 -3.46 1.28 -3.23
C ALA A 51 -3.21 -0.06 -3.91
N GLU A 52 -3.25 -0.11 -5.25
CA GLU A 52 -2.95 -1.31 -6.03
C GLU A 52 -1.51 -1.78 -5.78
N LEU A 53 -0.52 -0.87 -5.84
CA LEU A 53 0.87 -1.23 -5.57
C LEU A 53 1.06 -1.71 -4.12
N ALA A 54 0.39 -1.10 -3.14
CA ALA A 54 0.46 -1.54 -1.75
C ALA A 54 -0.05 -2.98 -1.57
N ARG A 55 -1.12 -3.36 -2.29
CA ARG A 55 -1.65 -4.73 -2.26
C ARG A 55 -0.74 -5.75 -2.94
N GLU A 56 0.02 -5.32 -3.94
CA GLU A 56 0.98 -6.19 -4.64
C GLU A 56 2.21 -6.48 -3.76
N VAL A 57 2.74 -5.46 -3.09
CA VAL A 57 4.03 -5.56 -2.36
C VAL A 57 3.88 -5.97 -0.91
N ILE A 58 2.69 -5.79 -0.34
CA ILE A 58 2.38 -6.18 1.04
C ILE A 58 1.38 -7.32 0.92
N PRO A 59 1.79 -8.58 1.15
CA PRO A 59 0.80 -9.64 1.22
C PRO A 59 -0.22 -9.25 2.29
N PRO A 60 -1.54 -9.47 2.05
CA PRO A 60 -2.49 -9.36 3.15
C PRO A 60 -1.91 -10.25 4.26
N ALA A 61 -1.74 -9.68 5.46
CA ALA A 61 -1.37 -10.46 6.63
C ALA A 61 -2.19 -11.75 6.56
N PRO A 62 -1.56 -12.94 6.71
CA PRO A 62 -2.28 -14.19 6.56
C PRO A 62 -3.52 -14.06 7.41
N ALA A 63 -4.68 -13.98 6.73
CA ALA A 63 -5.96 -13.88 7.39
C ALA A 63 -5.93 -14.99 8.45
N ASP A 64 -6.24 -14.64 9.70
CA ASP A 64 -6.30 -15.57 10.82
C ASP A 64 -6.72 -16.94 10.30
N PRO A 65 -5.93 -18.02 10.54
CA PRO A 65 -6.26 -19.32 10.01
C PRO A 65 -7.73 -19.57 10.34
N ALA A 66 -8.52 -19.72 9.27
CA ALA A 66 -9.95 -19.95 9.35
C ALA A 66 -10.22 -20.94 10.49
N PRO A 67 -11.20 -20.70 11.37
CA PRO A 67 -11.46 -21.57 12.50
C PRO A 67 -11.58 -22.99 11.94
N GLN A 68 -10.59 -23.82 12.27
CA GLN A 68 -10.56 -25.21 11.89
C GLN A 68 -11.86 -25.77 12.49
N GLN A 69 -12.82 -26.07 11.63
CA GLN A 69 -14.03 -26.77 12.04
C GLN A 69 -13.56 -28.08 12.68
N GLU A 70 -13.54 -28.09 14.02
CA GLU A 70 -13.33 -29.30 14.79
C GLU A 70 -14.38 -30.30 14.33
N ALA A 71 -13.87 -31.35 13.70
CA ALA A 71 -14.58 -32.56 13.41
C ALA A 71 -15.22 -33.06 14.71
N SER A 72 -16.49 -32.72 14.91
CA SER A 72 -17.34 -33.39 15.88
C SER A 72 -17.99 -34.57 15.17
N HIS A 73 -17.18 -35.61 14.96
CA HIS A 73 -17.68 -36.95 14.74
C HIS A 73 -17.76 -37.61 16.13
N ALA A 74 -18.97 -37.70 16.67
CA ALA A 74 -19.35 -38.65 17.73
C ALA A 74 -20.89 -38.81 17.71
#